data_AF-E9H6R4-F1
#
_entry.id   AF-E9H6R4-F1
#
_cell.length_a   1.000
_cell.length_b   1.000
_cell.length_c   1.000
_cell.angle_alpha   90.00
_cell.angle_beta   90.00
_cell.angle_gamma   90.00
#
_symmetry.space_group_name_H-M   'P 1'
#
loop_
_entity.id
_entity.type
_entity.pdbx_description
1 polymer ?
#
loop_
_entity_poly.entity_id
_entity_poly.type
_entity_poly.pdbx_seq_one_letter_code
_entity_poly.pdbx_strand_id
1 'polypeptide(L)'
;MESQLMQLSIFLEELKMKRNQVKQLDSELSRLSLRLIEKESELHAKTSYCHQLELKLAKSHQDVKKIGEDYGARLKAHQLESSRQEAAILDYAEKLRKVQMEKQCLALKIAHFEKEIKEVYSHVRTVLDSLPKLNNEQENLSESLRALENKQFKVIETCEMIQIFAGRVQKEAEGKWKMAQETRCNRAELEKKLCAAEAQLRVGEGERGKDDTAGLLRKQKESLNHQLEMSKKREDKLRADLGREREEKLVLQRKHEEVLNELAHYLSEQKEQPISPA
;
A
#
# COMPACT_ATOMS: atom_id res chain seq x y z
N MET A 1 26.87 177.07 17.06
CA MET A 1 27.82 176.00 17.45
C MET A 1 27.13 174.90 18.25
N GLU A 2 26.26 175.21 19.22
CA GLU A 2 25.55 174.22 20.07
C GLU A 2 24.54 173.31 19.31
N SER A 3 23.80 173.81 18.32
CA SER A 3 22.82 173.00 17.56
C SER A 3 23.45 171.88 16.71
N GLN A 4 24.69 172.07 16.22
CA GLN A 4 25.41 171.04 15.45
C GLN A 4 25.96 169.94 16.36
N LEU A 5 26.39 170.29 17.58
CA LEU A 5 26.81 169.32 18.60
C LEU A 5 25.65 168.43 19.05
N MET A 6 24.44 168.98 19.18
CA MET A 6 23.24 168.21 19.52
C MET A 6 22.84 167.22 18.41
N GLN A 7 22.88 167.63 17.14
CA GLN A 7 22.63 166.73 16.00
C GLN A 7 23.68 165.62 15.90
N LEU A 8 24.96 165.94 16.12
CA LEU A 8 26.05 164.95 16.17
C LEU A 8 25.87 163.97 17.33
N SER A 9 25.36 164.41 18.48
CA SER A 9 25.06 163.54 19.63
C SER A 9 23.91 162.57 19.35
N ILE A 10 22.84 163.02 18.66
CA ILE A 10 21.72 162.16 18.24
C ILE A 10 22.21 161.11 17.24
N PHE A 11 22.98 161.54 16.23
CA PHE A 11 23.56 160.64 15.23
C PHE A 11 24.53 159.62 15.85
N LEU A 12 25.35 160.02 16.83
CA LEU A 12 26.22 159.12 17.59
C LEU A 12 25.43 158.06 18.37
N GLU A 13 24.31 158.44 19.00
CA GLU A 13 23.48 157.50 19.73
C GLU A 13 22.72 156.56 18.77
N GLU A 14 22.25 157.03 17.62
CA GLU A 14 21.69 156.20 16.56
C GLU A 14 22.71 155.19 16.00
N LEU A 15 23.94 155.63 15.73
CA LEU A 15 25.03 154.75 15.29
C LEU A 15 25.38 153.72 16.35
N LYS A 16 25.35 154.09 17.64
CA LYS A 16 25.58 153.18 18.76
C LYS A 16 24.45 152.15 18.89
N MET A 17 23.19 152.57 18.70
CA MET A 17 22.03 151.69 18.66
C MET A 17 22.10 150.72 17.48
N LYS A 18 22.46 151.18 16.28
CA LYS A 18 22.67 150.32 15.10
C LYS A 18 23.84 149.36 15.28
N ARG A 19 24.95 149.81 15.88
CA ARG A 19 26.07 148.94 16.24
C ARG A 19 25.64 147.84 17.23
N ASN A 20 24.80 148.17 18.21
CA ASN A 20 24.25 147.18 19.14
C ASN A 20 23.29 146.20 18.45
N GLN A 21 22.48 146.69 17.50
CA GLN A 21 21.60 145.84 16.67
C GLN A 21 22.40 144.86 15.80
N VAL A 22 23.48 145.32 15.15
CA VAL A 22 24.38 144.44 14.37
C VAL A 22 25.03 143.38 15.26
N LYS A 23 25.55 143.76 16.44
CA LYS A 23 26.11 142.80 17.40
C LYS A 23 25.09 141.75 17.85
N GLN A 24 23.84 142.15 18.08
CA GLN A 24 22.78 141.23 18.45
C GLN A 24 22.47 140.25 17.30
N LEU A 25 22.34 140.76 16.07
CA LEU A 25 22.14 139.93 14.88
C LEU A 25 23.30 138.97 14.62
N ASP A 26 24.55 139.41 14.80
CA ASP A 26 25.74 138.54 14.69
C ASP A 26 25.72 137.40 15.73
N SER A 27 25.28 137.70 16.96
CA SER A 27 25.13 136.69 18.01
C SER A 27 24.00 135.69 17.70
N GLU A 28 22.89 136.17 17.13
CA GLU A 28 21.78 135.33 16.70
C GLU A 28 22.14 134.47 15.49
N LEU A 29 22.86 135.02 14.51
CA LEU A 29 23.36 134.30 13.34
C LEU A 29 24.34 133.21 13.76
N SER A 30 25.28 133.52 14.66
CA SER A 30 26.21 132.53 15.23
C SER A 30 25.47 131.40 15.95
N ARG A 31 24.45 131.72 16.74
CA ARG A 31 23.60 130.72 17.43
C ARG A 31 22.82 129.84 16.44
N LEU A 32 22.27 130.44 15.39
CA LEU A 32 21.54 129.69 14.36
C LEU A 32 22.47 128.81 13.53
N SER A 33 23.67 129.27 13.18
CA SER A 33 24.69 128.47 12.48
C SER A 33 25.13 127.26 13.31
N LEU A 34 25.37 127.43 14.61
CA LEU A 34 25.67 126.31 15.50
C LEU A 34 24.52 125.30 15.56
N ARG A 35 23.27 125.80 15.69
CA ARG A 35 22.07 124.94 15.72
C ARG A 35 21.85 124.21 14.38
N LEU A 36 22.21 124.83 13.26
CA LEU A 36 22.15 124.20 11.94
C LEU A 36 23.13 123.04 11.85
N ILE A 37 24.40 123.25 12.25
CA ILE A 37 25.42 122.20 12.28
C ILE A 37 24.99 121.04 13.20
N GLU A 38 24.42 121.33 14.36
CA GLU A 38 23.86 120.32 15.25
C GLU A 38 22.75 119.51 14.56
N LYS A 39 21.82 120.17 13.86
CA LYS A 39 20.73 119.50 13.14
C LYS A 39 21.20 118.70 11.93
N GLU A 40 22.20 119.18 11.20
CA GLU A 40 22.84 118.44 10.11
C GLU A 40 23.55 117.19 10.64
N SER A 41 24.25 117.28 11.77
CA SER A 41 24.87 116.12 12.40
C SER A 41 23.83 115.10 12.93
N GLU A 42 22.72 115.57 13.50
CA GLU A 42 21.59 114.72 13.91
C GLU A 42 20.95 114.03 12.71
N LEU A 43 20.77 114.74 11.59
CA LEU A 43 20.24 114.17 10.35
C LEU A 43 21.18 113.11 9.79
N HIS A 44 22.48 113.37 9.70
CA HIS A 44 23.46 112.38 9.25
C HIS A 44 23.52 111.14 10.13
N ALA A 45 23.43 111.30 11.46
CA ALA A 45 23.35 110.18 12.39
C ALA A 45 22.08 109.35 12.16
N LYS A 46 20.92 110.00 11.99
CA LYS A 46 19.64 109.32 11.68
C LYS A 46 19.66 108.61 10.34
N THR A 47 20.20 109.23 9.29
CA THR A 47 20.35 108.60 7.96
C THR A 47 21.25 107.37 8.03
N SER A 48 22.38 107.48 8.73
CA SER A 48 23.30 106.34 8.93
C SER A 48 22.63 105.21 9.71
N TYR A 49 21.85 105.54 10.73
CA TYR A 49 21.09 104.57 11.50
C TYR A 49 19.99 103.89 10.66
N CYS A 50 19.25 104.65 9.84
CA CYS A 50 18.26 104.08 8.91
C CYS A 50 18.91 103.11 7.93
N HIS A 51 20.05 103.49 7.35
CA HIS A 51 20.79 102.61 6.44
C HIS A 51 21.25 101.30 7.13
N GLN A 52 21.70 101.37 8.38
CA GLN A 52 22.02 100.17 9.17
C GLN A 52 20.80 99.28 9.42
N LEU A 53 19.63 99.88 9.68
CA LEU A 53 18.39 99.14 9.85
C LEU A 53 17.94 98.46 8.54
N GLU A 54 18.05 99.14 7.41
CA GLU A 54 17.76 98.57 6.08
C GLU A 54 18.63 97.34 5.79
N LEU A 55 19.94 97.42 6.07
CA LEU A 55 20.85 96.29 5.91
C LEU A 55 20.50 95.12 6.84
N LYS A 56 20.14 95.40 8.10
CA LYS A 56 19.68 94.37 9.05
C LYS A 56 18.38 93.73 8.59
N LEU A 57 17.43 94.51 8.09
CA LEU A 57 16.16 94.01 7.58
C LEU A 57 16.37 93.15 6.32
N ALA A 58 17.21 93.60 5.38
CA ALA A 58 17.55 92.83 4.19
C ALA A 58 18.20 91.48 4.54
N LYS A 59 19.14 91.48 5.50
CA LYS A 59 19.75 90.25 6.00
C LYS A 59 18.72 89.33 6.67
N SER A 60 17.87 89.87 7.54
CA SER A 60 16.80 89.10 8.19
C SER A 60 15.82 88.51 7.19
N HIS A 61 15.40 89.26 6.16
CA HIS A 61 14.58 88.75 5.06
C HIS A 61 15.27 87.60 4.30
N GLN A 62 16.57 87.71 4.05
CA GLN A 62 17.32 86.63 3.40
C GLN A 62 17.40 85.38 4.27
N ASP A 63 17.60 85.54 5.58
CA ASP A 63 17.67 84.42 6.53
C ASP A 63 16.29 83.72 6.64
N VAL A 64 15.19 84.48 6.72
CA VAL A 64 13.83 83.92 6.72
C VAL A 64 13.54 83.18 5.42
N LYS A 65 13.94 83.73 4.27
CA LYS A 65 13.77 83.06 2.97
C LYS A 65 14.54 81.73 2.91
N LYS A 66 15.80 81.70 3.36
CA LYS A 66 16.60 80.47 3.45
C LYS A 66 15.96 79.44 4.37
N ILE A 67 15.48 79.87 5.54
CA ILE A 67 14.76 79.00 6.47
C ILE A 67 13.52 78.41 5.80
N GLY A 68 12.72 79.22 5.10
CA GLY A 68 11.54 78.75 4.37
C GLY A 68 11.88 77.72 3.28
N GLU A 69 12.94 77.96 2.52
CA GLU A 69 13.45 77.02 1.49
C GLU A 69 13.94 75.70 2.12
N ASP A 70 14.70 75.77 3.22
CA ASP A 70 15.19 74.59 3.95
C ASP A 70 14.05 73.75 4.55
N TYR A 71 13.06 74.41 5.18
CA TYR A 71 11.86 73.72 5.69
C TYR A 71 11.05 73.10 4.56
N GLY A 72 10.88 73.81 3.44
CA GLY A 72 10.19 73.29 2.26
C GLY A 72 10.89 72.08 1.66
N ALA A 73 12.22 72.09 1.57
CA ALA A 73 13.00 70.97 1.07
C ALA A 73 12.92 69.75 2.00
N ARG A 74 13.05 69.95 3.32
CA ARG A 74 12.91 68.87 4.32
C ARG A 74 11.52 68.26 4.32
N LEU A 75 10.47 69.07 4.20
CA LEU A 75 9.10 68.57 4.14
C LEU A 75 8.87 67.69 2.92
N LYS A 76 9.36 68.11 1.73
CA LYS A 76 9.29 67.31 0.50
C LYS A 76 10.05 65.99 0.62
N ALA A 77 11.25 66.04 1.20
CA ALA A 77 12.05 64.84 1.43
C ALA A 77 11.33 63.86 2.39
N HIS A 78 10.76 64.36 3.47
CA HIS A 78 9.98 63.55 4.41
C HIS A 78 8.73 62.96 3.75
N GLN A 79 8.00 63.73 2.94
CA GLN A 79 6.82 63.25 2.24
C GLN A 79 7.15 62.14 1.24
N LEU A 80 8.26 62.28 0.51
CA LEU A 80 8.74 61.27 -0.42
C LEU A 80 9.13 59.98 0.32
N GLU A 81 9.85 60.09 1.42
CA GLU A 81 10.26 58.94 2.23
C GLU A 81 9.06 58.24 2.88
N SER A 82 8.08 59.00 3.40
CA SER A 82 6.81 58.44 3.91
C SER A 82 6.10 57.63 2.82
N SER A 83 5.96 58.20 1.62
CA SER A 83 5.30 57.53 0.49
C SER A 83 6.03 56.24 0.09
N ARG A 84 7.37 56.25 0.16
CA ARG A 84 8.20 55.06 -0.12
C ARG A 84 8.01 53.98 0.95
N GLN A 85 7.97 54.36 2.22
CA GLN A 85 7.74 53.44 3.33
C GLN A 85 6.34 52.84 3.29
N GLU A 86 5.32 53.64 3.01
CA GLU A 86 3.94 53.18 2.80
C GLU A 86 3.85 52.13 1.69
N ALA A 87 4.47 52.39 0.54
CA ALA A 87 4.52 51.43 -0.56
C ALA A 87 5.23 50.11 -0.17
N ALA A 88 6.34 50.19 0.57
CA ALA A 88 7.04 49.01 1.05
C ALA A 88 6.21 48.20 2.05
N ILE A 89 5.51 48.86 2.97
CA ILE A 89 4.62 48.20 3.94
C ILE A 89 3.51 47.45 3.23
N LEU A 90 2.91 48.05 2.18
CA LEU A 90 1.87 47.39 1.39
C LEU A 90 2.41 46.16 0.64
N ASP A 91 3.60 46.25 0.04
CA ASP A 91 4.26 45.10 -0.60
C ASP A 91 4.55 43.97 0.41
N TYR A 92 5.06 44.30 1.59
CA TYR A 92 5.26 43.32 2.67
C TYR A 92 3.95 42.69 3.14
N ALA A 93 2.88 43.47 3.27
CA ALA A 93 1.56 42.95 3.66
C ALA A 93 1.01 41.99 2.61
N GLU A 94 1.19 42.27 1.32
CA GLU A 94 0.79 41.36 0.24
C GLU A 94 1.60 40.06 0.25
N LYS A 95 2.92 40.15 0.41
CA LYS A 95 3.80 38.97 0.54
C LYS A 95 3.40 38.11 1.74
N LEU A 96 3.14 38.74 2.89
CA LEU A 96 2.69 38.04 4.09
C LEU A 96 1.35 37.32 3.85
N ARG A 97 0.41 37.97 3.14
CA ARG A 97 -0.87 37.35 2.77
C ARG A 97 -0.66 36.13 1.87
N LYS A 98 0.24 36.19 0.88
CA LYS A 98 0.57 35.05 0.01
C LYS A 98 1.12 33.86 0.82
N VAL A 99 2.10 34.11 1.69
CA VAL A 99 2.67 33.09 2.58
C VAL A 99 1.61 32.49 3.51
N GLN A 100 0.70 33.31 4.03
CA GLN A 100 -0.39 32.84 4.89
C GLN A 100 -1.38 31.93 4.15
N MET A 101 -1.69 32.23 2.88
CA MET A 101 -2.53 31.38 2.03
C MET A 101 -1.84 30.06 1.70
N GLU A 102 -0.55 30.09 1.37
CA GLU A 102 0.25 28.88 1.14
C GLU A 102 0.30 27.99 2.39
N LYS A 103 0.51 28.60 3.57
CA LYS A 103 0.46 27.89 4.86
C LYS A 103 -0.88 27.19 5.07
N GLN A 104 -2.00 27.84 4.78
CA GLN A 104 -3.33 27.24 4.90
C GLN A 104 -3.52 26.07 3.92
N CYS A 105 -3.07 26.22 2.67
CA CYS A 105 -3.12 25.15 1.67
C CYS A 105 -2.29 23.93 2.11
N LEU A 106 -1.08 24.15 2.62
CA LEU A 106 -0.23 23.08 3.14
C LEU A 106 -0.86 22.40 4.37
N ALA A 107 -1.47 23.15 5.29
CA ALA A 107 -2.16 22.58 6.44
C ALA A 107 -3.30 21.64 6.03
N LEU A 108 -4.09 22.01 5.00
CA LEU A 108 -5.13 21.13 4.46
C LEU A 108 -4.55 19.86 3.83
N LYS A 109 -3.44 19.97 3.08
CA LYS A 109 -2.75 18.80 2.51
C LYS A 109 -2.22 17.85 3.59
N ILE A 110 -1.62 18.39 4.65
CA ILE A 110 -1.13 17.60 5.79
C ILE A 110 -2.29 16.85 6.44
N ALA A 111 -3.40 17.53 6.73
CA ALA A 111 -4.58 16.89 7.32
C ALA A 111 -5.17 15.78 6.43
N HIS A 112 -5.13 15.95 5.10
CA HIS A 112 -5.54 14.92 4.17
C HIS A 112 -4.62 13.69 4.23
N PHE A 113 -3.29 13.88 4.17
CA PHE A 113 -2.34 12.77 4.29
C PHE A 113 -2.43 12.06 5.63
N GLU A 114 -2.67 12.77 6.73
CA GLU A 114 -2.90 12.14 8.04
C GLU A 114 -4.12 11.21 8.04
N LYS A 115 -5.17 11.57 7.30
CA LYS A 115 -6.35 10.72 7.13
C LYS A 115 -6.03 9.47 6.31
N GLU A 116 -5.37 9.63 5.16
CA GLU A 116 -4.96 8.51 4.31
C GLU A 116 -4.05 7.53 5.05
N ILE A 117 -3.08 8.05 5.81
CA ILE A 117 -2.19 7.24 6.65
C ILE A 117 -2.99 6.42 7.66
N LYS A 118 -3.96 7.02 8.36
CA LYS A 118 -4.84 6.31 9.30
C LYS A 118 -5.65 5.20 8.61
N GLU A 119 -6.17 5.47 7.41
CA GLU A 119 -6.89 4.48 6.63
C GLU A 119 -5.99 3.31 6.25
N VAL A 120 -4.78 3.57 5.71
CA VAL A 120 -3.82 2.51 5.36
C VAL A 120 -3.45 1.68 6.59
N TYR A 121 -3.15 2.31 7.74
CA TYR A 121 -2.88 1.58 8.97
C TYR A 121 -4.04 0.70 9.42
N SER A 122 -5.29 1.15 9.24
CA SER A 122 -6.48 0.34 9.53
C SER A 122 -6.58 -0.89 8.63
N HIS A 123 -6.32 -0.74 7.33
CA HIS A 123 -6.29 -1.86 6.40
C HIS A 123 -5.18 -2.86 6.73
N VAL A 124 -3.96 -2.37 7.00
CA VAL A 124 -2.82 -3.21 7.40
C VAL A 124 -3.14 -3.99 8.67
N ARG A 125 -3.74 -3.35 9.68
CA ARG A 125 -4.17 -4.04 10.90
C ARG A 125 -5.19 -5.14 10.60
N THR A 126 -6.19 -4.87 9.76
CA THR A 126 -7.20 -5.86 9.38
C THR A 126 -6.59 -7.09 8.71
N VAL A 127 -5.61 -6.87 7.82
CA VAL A 127 -4.85 -7.96 7.18
C VAL A 127 -4.05 -8.74 8.23
N LEU A 128 -3.31 -8.06 9.10
CA LEU A 128 -2.53 -8.69 10.16
C LEU A 128 -3.40 -9.52 11.12
N ASP A 129 -4.58 -9.03 11.48
CA ASP A 129 -5.53 -9.74 12.33
C ASP A 129 -6.15 -10.97 11.64
N SER A 130 -6.13 -11.01 10.30
CA SER A 130 -6.65 -12.12 9.49
C SER A 130 -5.62 -13.21 9.22
N LEU A 131 -4.32 -12.89 9.24
CA LEU A 131 -3.24 -13.87 9.00
C LEU A 131 -3.27 -15.08 9.95
N PRO A 132 -3.53 -14.96 11.27
CA PRO A 132 -3.63 -16.11 12.15
C PRO A 132 -4.76 -17.07 11.77
N LYS A 133 -5.89 -16.55 11.25
CA LYS A 133 -7.02 -17.39 10.82
C LYS A 133 -6.62 -18.24 9.61
N LEU A 134 -6.00 -17.61 8.61
CA LEU A 134 -5.44 -18.30 7.45
C LEU A 134 -4.38 -19.33 7.84
N ASN A 135 -3.51 -19.01 8.81
CA ASN A 135 -2.53 -19.97 9.30
C ASN A 135 -3.19 -21.19 9.95
N ASN A 136 -4.21 -20.98 10.79
CA ASN A 136 -4.95 -22.08 11.42
C ASN A 136 -5.69 -22.93 10.38
N GLU A 137 -6.29 -22.32 9.36
CA GLU A 137 -6.92 -23.05 8.24
C GLU A 137 -5.89 -23.88 7.47
N GLN A 138 -4.70 -23.33 7.20
CA GLN A 138 -3.60 -24.04 6.58
C GLN A 138 -3.15 -25.24 7.43
N GLU A 139 -3.02 -25.08 8.75
CA GLU A 139 -2.68 -26.17 9.67
C GLU A 139 -3.75 -27.28 9.64
N ASN A 140 -5.03 -26.92 9.73
CA ASN A 140 -6.15 -27.86 9.66
C ASN A 140 -6.19 -28.65 8.34
N LEU A 141 -5.95 -27.97 7.21
CA LEU A 141 -5.86 -28.61 5.90
C LEU A 141 -4.66 -29.56 5.83
N SER A 142 -3.52 -29.17 6.41
CA SER A 142 -2.31 -30.01 6.46
C SER A 142 -2.54 -31.29 7.27
N GLU A 143 -3.25 -31.19 8.39
CA GLU A 143 -3.64 -32.36 9.19
C GLU A 143 -4.61 -33.28 8.43
N SER A 144 -5.59 -32.69 7.74
CA SER A 144 -6.57 -33.42 6.94
C SER A 144 -5.92 -34.17 5.78
N LEU A 145 -4.96 -33.54 5.09
CA LEU A 145 -4.16 -34.17 4.04
C LEU A 145 -3.36 -35.36 4.58
N ARG A 146 -2.67 -35.20 5.72
CA ARG A 146 -1.93 -36.30 6.36
C ARG A 146 -2.84 -37.47 6.74
N ALA A 147 -4.05 -37.18 7.22
CA ALA A 147 -5.04 -38.21 7.53
C ALA A 147 -5.50 -38.97 6.27
N LEU A 148 -5.68 -38.27 5.15
CA LEU A 148 -6.02 -38.87 3.85
C LEU A 148 -4.88 -39.74 3.32
N GLU A 149 -3.63 -39.27 3.36
CA GLU A 149 -2.46 -40.06 2.95
C GLU A 149 -2.35 -41.37 3.75
N ASN A 150 -2.56 -41.31 5.07
CA ASN A 150 -2.58 -42.51 5.91
C ASN A 150 -3.70 -43.50 5.53
N LYS A 151 -4.89 -42.99 5.19
CA LYS A 151 -6.00 -43.84 4.72
C LYS A 151 -5.69 -44.45 3.36
N GLN A 152 -5.10 -43.67 2.44
CA GLN A 152 -4.69 -44.14 1.12
C GLN A 152 -3.66 -45.28 1.24
N PHE A 153 -2.68 -45.16 2.13
CA PHE A 153 -1.69 -46.21 2.37
C PHE A 153 -2.33 -47.53 2.82
N LYS A 154 -3.26 -47.46 3.78
CA LYS A 154 -4.01 -48.64 4.25
C LYS A 154 -4.83 -49.30 3.13
N VAL A 155 -5.44 -48.51 2.24
CA VAL A 155 -6.17 -49.04 1.08
C VAL A 155 -5.21 -49.77 0.13
N ILE A 156 -4.03 -49.21 -0.13
CA ILE A 156 -3.00 -49.84 -0.96
C ILE A 156 -2.57 -51.19 -0.35
N GLU A 157 -2.22 -51.22 0.94
CA GLU A 157 -1.85 -52.46 1.64
C GLU A 157 -2.96 -53.52 1.55
N THR A 158 -4.22 -53.11 1.72
CA THR A 158 -5.37 -54.01 1.63
C THR A 158 -5.51 -54.57 0.22
N CYS A 159 -5.37 -53.73 -0.81
CA CYS A 159 -5.42 -54.15 -2.22
C CYS A 159 -4.31 -55.15 -2.57
N GLU A 160 -3.08 -54.91 -2.10
CA GLU A 160 -1.96 -55.84 -2.29
C GLU A 160 -2.22 -57.20 -1.64
N MET A 161 -2.75 -57.21 -0.41
CA MET A 161 -3.12 -58.44 0.29
C MET A 161 -4.20 -59.22 -0.46
N ILE A 162 -5.22 -58.54 -0.99
CA ILE A 162 -6.28 -59.17 -1.80
C ILE A 162 -5.68 -59.77 -3.08
N GLN A 163 -4.80 -59.06 -3.78
CA GLN A 163 -4.15 -59.55 -4.99
C GLN A 163 -3.30 -60.80 -4.73
N ILE A 164 -2.54 -60.81 -3.65
CA ILE A 164 -1.75 -61.99 -3.22
C ILE A 164 -2.69 -63.19 -2.95
N PHE A 165 -3.77 -62.97 -2.21
CA PHE A 165 -4.74 -64.01 -1.90
C PHE A 165 -5.42 -64.57 -3.15
N ALA A 166 -5.90 -63.70 -4.05
CA ALA A 166 -6.50 -64.09 -5.32
C ALA A 166 -5.54 -64.92 -6.19
N GLY A 167 -4.25 -64.54 -6.24
CA GLY A 167 -3.21 -65.28 -6.93
C GLY A 167 -2.97 -66.69 -6.37
N ARG A 168 -3.06 -66.87 -5.04
CA ARG A 168 -2.95 -68.20 -4.40
C ARG A 168 -4.14 -69.09 -4.77
N VAL A 169 -5.37 -68.57 -4.63
CA VAL A 169 -6.60 -69.30 -4.98
C VAL A 169 -6.57 -69.73 -6.44
N GLN A 170 -6.09 -68.86 -7.34
CA GLN A 170 -5.98 -69.20 -8.76
C GLN A 170 -4.99 -70.35 -9.02
N LYS A 171 -3.81 -70.33 -8.40
CA LYS A 171 -2.82 -71.42 -8.52
C LYS A 171 -3.36 -72.76 -7.98
N GLU A 172 -4.07 -72.74 -6.86
CA GLU A 172 -4.69 -73.95 -6.30
C GLU A 172 -5.76 -74.52 -7.23
N ALA A 173 -6.61 -73.65 -7.79
CA ALA A 173 -7.63 -74.05 -8.76
C ALA A 173 -7.02 -74.64 -10.04
N GLU A 174 -5.95 -74.04 -10.58
CA GLU A 174 -5.20 -74.56 -11.73
C GLU A 174 -4.60 -75.95 -11.45
N GLY A 175 -4.04 -76.15 -10.25
CA GLY A 175 -3.52 -77.45 -9.81
C GLY A 175 -4.60 -78.53 -9.75
N LYS A 176 -5.76 -78.21 -9.17
CA LYS A 176 -6.91 -79.13 -9.10
C LYS A 176 -7.47 -79.45 -10.48
N TRP A 177 -7.52 -78.47 -11.38
CA TRP A 177 -7.97 -78.68 -12.76
C TRP A 177 -7.05 -79.63 -13.53
N LYS A 178 -5.72 -79.48 -13.41
CA LYS A 178 -4.74 -80.42 -14.00
C LYS A 178 -4.92 -81.84 -13.48
N MET A 179 -5.06 -82.01 -12.15
CA MET A 179 -5.32 -83.32 -11.54
C MET A 179 -6.63 -83.93 -12.04
N ALA A 180 -7.69 -83.14 -12.19
CA ALA A 180 -8.96 -83.60 -12.75
C ALA A 180 -8.82 -84.02 -14.22
N GLN A 181 -8.04 -83.30 -15.02
CA GLN A 181 -7.74 -83.65 -16.41
C GLN A 181 -6.95 -84.96 -16.52
N GLU A 182 -5.91 -85.14 -15.71
CA GLU A 182 -5.14 -86.39 -15.64
C GLU A 182 -6.02 -87.57 -15.21
N THR A 183 -6.88 -87.37 -14.21
CA THR A 183 -7.82 -88.40 -13.73
C THR A 183 -8.77 -88.83 -14.86
N ARG A 184 -9.27 -87.88 -15.67
CA ARG A 184 -10.10 -88.19 -16.85
C ARG A 184 -9.34 -88.97 -17.91
N CYS A 185 -8.11 -88.59 -18.22
CA CYS A 185 -7.27 -89.34 -19.18
C CYS A 185 -7.02 -90.78 -18.70
N ASN A 186 -6.65 -90.94 -17.43
CA ASN A 186 -6.43 -92.25 -16.81
C ASN A 186 -7.70 -93.11 -16.83
N ARG A 187 -8.86 -92.49 -16.57
CA ARG A 187 -10.16 -93.17 -16.68
C ARG A 187 -10.45 -93.63 -18.11
N ALA A 188 -10.26 -92.78 -19.11
CA ALA A 188 -10.48 -93.15 -20.50
C ALA A 188 -9.55 -94.30 -20.94
N GLU A 189 -8.32 -94.33 -20.41
CA GLU A 189 -7.38 -95.43 -20.66
C GLU A 189 -7.83 -96.74 -19.98
N LEU A 190 -8.33 -96.67 -18.75
CA LEU A 190 -8.94 -97.82 -18.05
C LEU A 190 -10.18 -98.34 -18.78
N GLU A 191 -11.05 -97.45 -19.29
CA GLU A 191 -12.23 -97.82 -20.09
C GLU A 191 -11.81 -98.54 -21.38
N LYS A 192 -10.75 -98.07 -22.07
CA LYS A 192 -10.17 -98.77 -23.23
C LYS A 192 -9.63 -100.15 -22.86
N LYS A 193 -8.87 -100.26 -21.76
CA LYS A 193 -8.32 -101.54 -21.26
C LYS A 193 -9.43 -102.53 -20.89
N LEU A 194 -10.50 -102.04 -20.26
CA LEU A 194 -11.67 -102.84 -19.92
C LEU A 194 -12.38 -103.34 -21.18
N CYS A 195 -12.62 -102.46 -22.16
CA CYS A 195 -13.23 -102.83 -23.45
C CYS A 195 -12.40 -103.89 -24.20
N ALA A 196 -11.07 -103.76 -24.19
CA ALA A 196 -10.17 -104.76 -24.77
C ALA A 196 -10.23 -106.10 -24.03
N ALA A 197 -10.21 -106.09 -22.69
CA ALA A 197 -10.34 -107.30 -21.87
C ALA A 197 -11.71 -107.98 -22.05
N GLU A 198 -12.80 -107.21 -22.17
CA GLU A 198 -14.13 -107.73 -22.47
C GLU A 198 -14.23 -108.35 -23.86
N ALA A 199 -13.59 -107.75 -24.87
CA ALA A 199 -13.52 -108.32 -26.22
C ALA A 199 -12.72 -109.64 -26.22
N GLN A 200 -11.57 -109.68 -25.54
CA GLN A 200 -10.76 -110.89 -25.37
C GLN A 200 -11.52 -112.00 -24.65
N LEU A 201 -12.32 -111.66 -23.62
CA LEU A 201 -13.23 -112.61 -22.96
C LEU A 201 -14.30 -113.17 -23.92
N ARG A 202 -14.95 -112.32 -24.73
CA ARG A 202 -15.96 -112.78 -25.69
C ARG A 202 -15.39 -113.73 -26.74
N VAL A 203 -14.14 -113.50 -27.17
CA VAL A 203 -13.42 -114.39 -28.09
C VAL A 203 -13.05 -115.71 -27.39
N GLY A 204 -12.48 -115.64 -26.19
CA GLY A 204 -12.09 -116.82 -25.41
C GLY A 204 -13.26 -117.68 -24.89
N GLU A 205 -14.46 -117.10 -24.74
CA GLU A 205 -15.69 -117.84 -24.37
C GLU A 205 -16.38 -118.48 -25.59
N GLY A 206 -16.09 -118.02 -26.82
CA GLY A 206 -16.59 -118.61 -28.06
C GLY A 206 -15.84 -119.88 -28.48
N GLU A 207 -14.58 -120.02 -28.07
CA GLU A 207 -13.78 -121.23 -28.25
C GLU A 207 -14.06 -122.20 -27.10
N ARG A 208 -14.76 -123.29 -27.41
CA ARG A 208 -15.22 -124.29 -26.44
C ARG A 208 -14.02 -124.95 -25.74
N GLY A 209 -13.62 -124.47 -24.56
CA GLY A 209 -12.56 -125.08 -23.75
C GLY A 209 -12.50 -124.54 -22.32
N LYS A 210 -12.56 -125.42 -21.32
CA LYS A 210 -12.37 -125.09 -19.90
C LYS A 210 -10.88 -124.84 -19.64
N ASP A 211 -10.39 -123.62 -19.82
CA ASP A 211 -8.98 -123.28 -19.56
C ASP A 211 -8.83 -122.10 -18.58
N ASP A 212 -7.81 -122.18 -17.72
CA ASP A 212 -7.43 -121.22 -16.67
C ASP A 212 -7.33 -119.77 -17.16
N THR A 213 -7.11 -119.58 -18.46
CA THR A 213 -7.04 -118.30 -19.16
C THR A 213 -8.34 -117.49 -19.07
N ALA A 214 -9.51 -118.12 -19.19
CA ALA A 214 -10.80 -117.43 -19.10
C ALA A 214 -11.11 -116.99 -17.65
N GLY A 215 -10.63 -117.75 -16.65
CA GLY A 215 -10.72 -117.39 -15.24
C GLY A 215 -9.82 -116.21 -14.87
N LEU A 216 -8.60 -116.16 -15.43
CA LEU A 216 -7.69 -115.02 -15.30
C LEU A 216 -8.27 -113.75 -15.92
N LEU A 217 -8.82 -113.85 -17.13
CA LEU A 217 -9.44 -112.71 -17.82
C LEU A 217 -10.68 -112.18 -17.07
N ARG A 218 -11.47 -113.05 -16.42
CA ARG A 218 -12.59 -112.64 -15.55
C ARG A 218 -12.10 -111.86 -14.32
N LYS A 219 -11.05 -112.34 -13.63
CA LYS A 219 -10.43 -111.61 -12.52
C LYS A 219 -9.81 -110.28 -12.97
N GLN A 220 -9.22 -110.24 -14.15
CA GLN A 220 -8.68 -109.01 -14.75
C GLN A 220 -9.79 -108.00 -15.07
N LYS A 221 -10.92 -108.45 -15.62
CA LYS A 221 -12.12 -107.63 -15.84
C LYS A 221 -12.67 -107.07 -14.53
N GLU A 222 -12.85 -107.91 -13.50
CA GLU A 222 -13.34 -107.47 -12.18
C GLU A 222 -12.41 -106.44 -11.53
N SER A 223 -11.09 -106.67 -11.61
CA SER A 223 -10.07 -105.73 -11.13
C SER A 223 -10.11 -104.39 -11.87
N LEU A 224 -10.18 -104.41 -13.21
CA LEU A 224 -10.31 -103.19 -14.03
C LEU A 224 -11.63 -102.46 -13.77
N ASN A 225 -12.73 -103.19 -13.55
CA ASN A 225 -14.03 -102.61 -13.26
C ASN A 225 -14.05 -101.95 -11.87
N HIS A 226 -13.42 -102.57 -10.88
CA HIS A 226 -13.23 -101.98 -9.56
C HIS A 226 -12.35 -100.73 -9.62
N GLN A 227 -11.23 -100.76 -10.35
CA GLN A 227 -10.39 -99.59 -10.57
C GLN A 227 -11.13 -98.45 -11.29
N LEU A 228 -11.98 -98.79 -12.27
CA LEU A 228 -12.81 -97.83 -12.98
C LEU A 228 -13.85 -97.19 -12.06
N GLU A 229 -14.51 -97.98 -11.21
CA GLU A 229 -15.50 -97.47 -10.27
C GLU A 229 -14.86 -96.55 -9.21
N MET A 230 -13.69 -96.91 -8.70
CA MET A 230 -12.93 -96.06 -7.78
C MET A 230 -12.43 -94.78 -8.46
N SER A 231 -12.06 -94.85 -9.74
CA SER A 231 -11.68 -93.68 -10.55
C SER A 231 -12.88 -92.74 -10.78
N LYS A 232 -14.07 -93.29 -11.10
CA LYS A 232 -15.32 -92.51 -11.22
C LYS A 232 -15.66 -91.79 -9.91
N LYS A 233 -15.62 -92.49 -8.77
CA LYS A 233 -15.87 -91.88 -7.45
C LYS A 233 -14.88 -90.76 -7.12
N ARG A 234 -13.60 -90.88 -7.51
CA ARG A 234 -12.60 -89.81 -7.35
C ARG A 234 -12.89 -88.61 -8.25
N GLU A 235 -13.28 -88.84 -9.51
CA GLU A 235 -13.65 -87.78 -10.45
C GLU A 235 -14.91 -87.02 -9.99
N ASP A 236 -15.93 -87.72 -9.53
CA ASP A 236 -17.18 -87.11 -9.04
C ASP A 236 -16.93 -86.25 -7.81
N LYS A 237 -16.05 -86.72 -6.90
CA LYS A 237 -15.61 -85.93 -5.74
C LYS A 237 -14.84 -84.67 -6.15
N LEU A 238 -13.88 -84.79 -7.06
CA LEU A 238 -13.12 -83.66 -7.60
C LEU A 238 -14.03 -82.64 -8.31
N ARG A 239 -15.05 -83.11 -9.04
CA ARG A 239 -16.02 -82.24 -9.71
C ARG A 239 -16.88 -81.47 -8.71
N ALA A 240 -17.31 -82.11 -7.63
CA ALA A 240 -18.05 -81.46 -6.56
C ALA A 240 -17.18 -80.44 -5.79
N ASP A 241 -15.92 -80.77 -5.52
CA ASP A 241 -14.96 -79.86 -4.88
C ASP A 241 -14.69 -78.62 -5.74
N LEU A 242 -14.40 -78.81 -7.04
CA LEU A 242 -14.21 -77.70 -7.99
C LEU A 242 -15.47 -76.83 -8.16
N GLY A 243 -16.65 -77.44 -8.09
CA GLY A 243 -17.93 -76.72 -8.13
C GLY A 243 -18.10 -75.79 -6.92
N ARG A 244 -17.80 -76.29 -5.70
CA ARG A 244 -17.82 -75.49 -4.47
C ARG A 244 -16.83 -74.33 -4.51
N GLU A 245 -15.59 -74.58 -4.95
CA GLU A 245 -14.57 -73.52 -5.03
C GLU A 245 -14.93 -72.43 -6.04
N ARG A 246 -15.58 -72.79 -7.16
CA ARG A 246 -16.06 -71.80 -8.13
C ARG A 246 -17.14 -70.90 -7.53
N GLU A 247 -18.04 -71.47 -6.74
CA GLU A 247 -19.07 -70.72 -6.02
C GLU A 247 -18.45 -69.78 -4.97
N GLU A 248 -17.50 -70.27 -4.17
CA GLU A 248 -16.76 -69.47 -3.19
C GLU A 248 -15.99 -68.31 -3.85
N LYS A 249 -15.36 -68.56 -5.01
CA LYS A 249 -14.69 -67.52 -5.80
C LYS A 249 -15.68 -66.45 -6.29
N LEU A 250 -16.85 -66.84 -6.78
CA LEU A 250 -17.89 -65.89 -7.22
C LEU A 250 -18.47 -65.08 -6.05
N VAL A 251 -18.57 -65.66 -4.85
CA VAL A 251 -18.98 -64.95 -3.64
C VAL A 251 -17.92 -63.93 -3.22
N LEU A 252 -16.64 -64.31 -3.23
CA LEU A 252 -15.53 -63.39 -2.91
C LEU A 252 -15.42 -62.25 -3.93
N GLN A 253 -15.64 -62.53 -5.21
CA GLN A 253 -15.61 -61.53 -6.27
C GLN A 253 -16.75 -60.51 -6.13
N ARG A 254 -17.97 -60.97 -5.78
CA ARG A 254 -19.10 -60.07 -5.46
C ARG A 254 -18.79 -59.17 -4.26
N LYS A 255 -18.24 -59.73 -3.18
CA LYS A 255 -17.81 -58.94 -2.01
C LYS A 255 -16.73 -57.91 -2.36
N HIS A 256 -15.81 -58.26 -3.27
CA HIS A 256 -14.81 -57.32 -3.74
C HIS A 256 -15.44 -56.15 -4.52
N GLU A 257 -16.40 -56.43 -5.40
CA GLU A 257 -17.16 -55.39 -6.12
C GLU A 257 -17.99 -54.51 -5.17
N GLU A 258 -18.60 -55.08 -4.14
CA GLU A 258 -19.32 -54.32 -3.10
C GLU A 258 -18.38 -53.34 -2.38
N VAL A 259 -17.21 -53.79 -1.93
CA VAL A 259 -16.22 -52.92 -1.28
C VAL A 259 -15.71 -51.83 -2.22
N LEU A 260 -15.48 -52.13 -3.50
CA LEU A 260 -15.09 -51.13 -4.49
C LEU A 260 -16.20 -50.09 -4.72
N ASN A 261 -17.46 -50.51 -4.75
CA ASN A 261 -18.60 -49.60 -4.89
C ASN A 261 -18.80 -48.73 -3.65
N GLU A 262 -18.65 -49.26 -2.44
CA GLU A 262 -18.67 -48.48 -1.20
C GLU A 262 -17.55 -47.45 -1.16
N LEU A 263 -16.33 -47.82 -1.58
CA LEU A 263 -15.21 -46.88 -1.73
C LEU A 263 -15.50 -45.79 -2.76
N ALA A 264 -16.10 -46.14 -3.90
CA ALA A 264 -16.49 -45.17 -4.92
C ALA A 264 -17.57 -44.21 -4.40
N HIS A 265 -18.56 -44.71 -3.64
CA HIS A 265 -19.60 -43.89 -3.02
C HIS A 265 -19.02 -42.93 -1.99
N TYR A 266 -18.13 -43.41 -1.12
CA TYR A 266 -17.45 -42.58 -0.12
C TYR A 266 -16.59 -41.48 -0.75
N LEU A 267 -15.89 -41.79 -1.86
CA LEU A 267 -15.12 -40.80 -2.63
C LEU A 267 -16.02 -39.80 -3.38
N SER A 268 -17.22 -40.19 -3.77
CA SER A 268 -18.20 -39.30 -4.43
C SER A 268 -18.88 -38.38 -3.42
N GLU A 269 -19.26 -38.87 -2.24
CA GLU A 269 -19.83 -38.06 -1.16
C GLU A 269 -18.83 -37.02 -0.63
N GLN A 270 -17.53 -37.34 -0.61
CA GLN A 270 -16.47 -36.39 -0.28
C GLN A 270 -16.30 -35.27 -1.32
N LYS A 271 -16.72 -35.47 -2.58
CA LYS A 271 -16.72 -34.41 -3.61
C LYS A 271 -17.92 -33.47 -3.53
N GLU A 272 -19.01 -33.88 -2.88
CA GLU A 272 -20.24 -33.09 -2.78
C GLU A 272 -20.32 -32.24 -1.50
N GLN A 273 -19.35 -32.33 -0.59
CA GLN A 273 -19.25 -31.33 0.47
C GLN A 273 -18.77 -30.01 -0.14
N PRO A 274 -19.62 -28.97 -0.17
CA PRO A 274 -19.17 -27.68 -0.65
C PRO A 274 -18.09 -27.20 0.31
N ILE A 275 -16.94 -26.83 -0.24
CA ILE A 275 -16.03 -25.90 0.43
C ILE A 275 -16.88 -24.65 0.65
N SER A 276 -17.44 -24.50 1.86
CA SER A 276 -18.15 -23.30 2.25
C SER A 276 -17.16 -22.15 2.14
N PRO A 277 -17.42 -21.11 1.34
CA PRO A 277 -16.56 -19.94 1.31
C PRO A 277 -16.68 -19.26 2.68
N ALA A 278 -15.56 -19.14 3.38
CA ALA A 278 -15.37 -18.20 4.48
C ALA A 278 -14.56 -17.02 3.97
#